data_AF-A0A3B4D0K6-F1
#
_entry.id   AF-A0A3B4D0K6-F1
#
_cell.length_a   1.000
_cell.length_b   1.000
_cell.length_c   1.000
_cell.angle_alpha   90.00
_cell.angle_beta   90.00
_cell.angle_gamma   90.00
#
_symmetry.space_group_name_H-M   'P 1'
#
loop_
_entity.id
_entity.type
_entity.pdbx_description
1 polymer ?
#
loop_
_entity_poly.entity_id
_entity_poly.type
_entity_poly.pdbx_seq_one_letter_code
_entity_poly.pdbx_strand_id
1 'polypeptide(L)'
;MAAEGDFLTRYRAVSNKLKKRFLRKPNVAEASEQFGQLAKELKQQDCLQYAAFCNLAMARCEQTLFNAPGEALALTDAARLFLASEQENRALQAPGFDEHLQAALNCYSFAIKVYIEMNQPVMAASLSLELGNALKEMNRPGEAVVHFQRAAELQTQTPVESLLSLWEMASCKILTRDYDGALAVLSEMQIMCQERGLQLPGTNTPVGAFMDIIAKCEISRVLLLMLLEPPPQKLLPEHAQTLERYAWESFDSHSQGKCVALVTINWPLLTAEQNHLLHLVVQERITPSGQGV
;
A
#
# COMPACT_ATOMS: atom_id res chain seq x y z
N MET A 1 -3.86 -33.95 -15.39
CA MET A 1 -4.14 -35.10 -14.49
C MET A 1 -2.96 -36.08 -14.34
N ALA A 2 -2.18 -36.46 -15.36
CA ALA A 2 -1.01 -37.35 -15.15
C ALA A 2 0.22 -36.65 -14.53
N ALA A 3 0.38 -35.34 -14.72
CA ALA A 3 1.54 -34.57 -14.22
C ALA A 3 1.46 -34.22 -12.71
N GLU A 4 0.25 -34.06 -12.16
CA GLU A 4 0.06 -33.68 -10.74
C GLU A 4 0.53 -34.77 -9.76
N GLY A 5 0.41 -36.04 -10.16
CA GLY A 5 0.90 -37.18 -9.38
C GLY A 5 2.44 -37.28 -9.31
N ASP A 6 3.13 -36.85 -10.36
CA ASP A 6 4.60 -36.83 -10.41
C ASP A 6 5.16 -35.66 -9.58
N PHE A 7 4.51 -34.48 -9.60
CA PHE A 7 4.95 -33.36 -8.77
C PHE A 7 4.88 -33.65 -7.26
N LEU A 8 3.73 -34.10 -6.75
CA LEU A 8 3.56 -34.33 -5.31
C LEU A 8 4.50 -35.43 -4.79
N THR A 9 4.80 -36.42 -5.61
CA THR A 9 5.76 -37.47 -5.25
C THR A 9 7.20 -36.94 -5.23
N ARG A 10 7.61 -36.13 -6.21
CA ARG A 10 8.91 -35.42 -6.19
C ARG A 10 9.03 -34.48 -4.99
N TYR A 11 8.01 -33.66 -4.72
CA TYR A 11 7.99 -32.75 -3.56
C TYR A 11 8.12 -33.50 -2.23
N ARG A 12 7.35 -34.59 -2.06
CA ARG A 12 7.45 -35.46 -0.87
C ARG A 12 8.81 -36.14 -0.78
N ALA A 13 9.41 -36.55 -1.90
CA ALA A 13 10.73 -37.16 -1.92
C ALA A 13 11.79 -36.17 -1.41
N VAL A 14 11.78 -34.91 -1.89
CA VAL A 14 12.70 -33.86 -1.40
C VAL A 14 12.45 -33.56 0.08
N SER A 15 11.19 -33.42 0.50
CA SER A 15 10.85 -33.20 1.92
C SER A 15 11.26 -34.35 2.84
N ASN A 16 11.20 -35.59 2.36
CA ASN A 16 11.65 -36.76 3.11
C ASN A 16 13.19 -36.86 3.20
N LYS A 17 13.94 -36.22 2.30
CA LYS A 17 15.41 -36.08 2.43
C LYS A 17 15.79 -35.11 3.54
N LEU A 18 14.94 -34.11 3.82
CA LEU A 18 15.13 -33.13 4.90
C LEU A 18 14.79 -33.67 6.29
N LYS A 19 13.95 -34.70 6.40
CA LYS A 19 13.64 -35.33 7.69
C LYS A 19 14.90 -35.93 8.30
N LYS A 20 15.13 -35.64 9.59
CA LYS A 20 16.27 -36.16 10.36
C LYS A 20 16.34 -37.69 10.25
N ARG A 21 17.32 -38.19 9.51
CA ARG A 21 17.73 -39.59 9.56
C ARG A 21 18.80 -39.70 10.63
N PHE A 22 18.69 -40.72 11.48
CA PHE A 22 19.67 -40.99 12.54
C PHE A 22 21.10 -40.89 11.98
N LEU A 23 21.92 -40.03 12.60
CA LEU A 23 23.34 -39.75 12.32
C LEU A 23 23.76 -38.96 11.06
N ARG A 24 22.88 -38.57 10.12
CA ARG A 24 23.31 -37.79 8.94
C ARG A 24 22.68 -36.40 8.92
N LYS A 25 23.51 -35.34 8.89
CA LYS A 25 23.03 -33.98 8.59
C LYS A 25 22.46 -33.98 7.17
N PRO A 26 21.19 -33.61 6.97
CA PRO A 26 20.61 -33.53 5.63
C PRO A 26 21.34 -32.47 4.81
N ASN A 27 21.57 -32.72 3.52
CA ASN A 27 22.14 -31.71 2.64
C ASN A 27 21.04 -30.71 2.25
N VAL A 28 20.95 -29.62 3.00
CA VAL A 28 19.90 -28.62 2.82
C VAL A 28 20.10 -27.78 1.55
N ALA A 29 21.35 -27.57 1.12
CA ALA A 29 21.65 -26.81 -0.09
C ALA A 29 21.13 -27.53 -1.36
N GLU A 30 21.39 -28.83 -1.49
CA GLU A 30 20.85 -29.64 -2.60
C GLU A 30 19.31 -29.70 -2.59
N ALA A 31 18.70 -29.70 -1.39
CA ALA A 31 17.25 -29.68 -1.27
C ALA A 31 16.66 -28.34 -1.75
N SER A 32 17.30 -27.22 -1.39
CA SER A 32 16.92 -25.88 -1.87
C SER A 32 16.97 -25.81 -3.40
N GLU A 33 18.03 -26.31 -4.02
CA GLU A 33 18.16 -26.33 -5.49
C GLU A 33 17.10 -27.21 -6.16
N GLN A 34 16.80 -28.39 -5.60
CA GLN A 34 15.75 -29.28 -6.10
C GLN A 34 14.36 -28.62 -6.03
N PHE A 35 14.07 -27.89 -4.95
CA PHE A 35 12.82 -27.12 -4.87
C PHE A 35 12.79 -25.97 -5.88
N GLY A 36 13.93 -25.31 -6.14
CA GLY A 36 14.03 -24.24 -7.12
C GLY A 36 13.79 -24.73 -8.56
N GLN A 37 14.28 -25.92 -8.90
CA GLN A 37 14.00 -26.55 -10.20
C GLN A 37 12.51 -26.89 -10.34
N LEU A 38 11.91 -27.51 -9.31
CA LEU A 38 10.47 -27.82 -9.29
C LEU A 38 9.61 -26.55 -9.38
N ALA A 39 9.98 -25.48 -8.69
CA ALA A 39 9.26 -24.21 -8.76
C ALA A 39 9.24 -23.63 -10.18
N LYS A 40 10.36 -23.73 -10.91
CA LYS A 40 10.44 -23.27 -12.32
C LYS A 40 9.59 -24.11 -13.25
N GLU A 41 9.63 -25.44 -13.11
CA GLU A 41 8.78 -26.35 -13.89
C GLU A 41 7.28 -26.07 -13.65
N LEU A 42 6.89 -25.84 -12.40
CA LEU A 42 5.50 -25.52 -12.05
C LEU A 42 5.05 -24.15 -12.54
N LYS A 43 5.94 -23.16 -12.54
CA LYS A 43 5.66 -21.84 -13.17
C LYS A 43 5.41 -21.99 -14.67
N GLN A 44 6.13 -22.87 -15.35
CA GLN A 44 5.91 -23.14 -16.79
C GLN A 44 4.61 -23.88 -17.07
N GLN A 45 4.06 -24.57 -16.08
CA GLN A 45 2.78 -25.29 -16.17
C GLN A 45 1.59 -24.45 -15.68
N ASP A 46 1.80 -23.15 -15.40
CA ASP A 46 0.81 -22.22 -14.84
C ASP A 46 0.23 -22.65 -13.48
N CYS A 47 0.92 -23.53 -12.76
CA CYS A 47 0.54 -24.00 -11.43
C CYS A 47 1.12 -23.09 -10.33
N LEU A 48 0.69 -21.82 -10.28
CA LEU A 48 1.29 -20.77 -9.44
C LEU A 48 1.28 -21.10 -7.93
N GLN A 49 0.17 -21.63 -7.41
CA GLN A 49 0.00 -21.94 -5.99
C GLN A 49 1.04 -22.97 -5.52
N TYR A 50 1.28 -24.01 -6.31
CA TYR A 50 2.27 -25.05 -6.01
C TYR A 50 3.70 -24.53 -6.12
N ALA A 51 3.98 -23.66 -7.10
CA ALA A 51 5.28 -23.01 -7.22
C ALA A 51 5.59 -22.14 -6.00
N ALA A 52 4.58 -21.45 -5.44
CA ALA A 52 4.71 -20.67 -4.22
C ALA A 52 5.07 -21.55 -3.00
N PHE A 53 4.44 -22.72 -2.86
CA PHE A 53 4.79 -23.68 -1.79
C PHE A 53 6.23 -24.21 -1.92
N CYS A 54 6.72 -24.44 -3.15
CA CYS A 54 8.12 -24.80 -3.39
C CYS A 54 9.07 -23.68 -2.94
N ASN A 55 8.78 -22.43 -3.27
CA ASN A 55 9.58 -21.29 -2.83
C ASN A 55 9.55 -21.10 -1.30
N LEU A 56 8.41 -21.36 -0.65
CA LEU A 56 8.32 -21.34 0.81
C LEU A 56 9.18 -22.44 1.45
N ALA A 57 9.25 -23.62 0.84
CA ALA A 57 10.15 -24.69 1.26
C ALA A 57 11.62 -24.31 1.07
N MET A 58 11.97 -23.62 -0.02
CA MET A 58 13.31 -23.05 -0.22
C MET A 58 13.67 -22.04 0.86
N ALA A 59 12.78 -21.10 1.18
CA ALA A 59 13.02 -20.11 2.24
C ALA A 59 13.36 -20.79 3.58
N ARG A 60 12.61 -21.85 3.95
CA ARG A 60 12.91 -22.65 5.15
C ARG A 60 14.27 -23.35 5.08
N CYS A 61 14.69 -23.79 3.90
CA CYS A 61 16.02 -24.37 3.70
C CYS A 61 17.11 -23.31 3.90
N GLU A 62 16.98 -22.15 3.25
CA GLU A 62 17.92 -21.02 3.37
C GLU A 62 18.02 -20.48 4.81
N GLN A 63 16.90 -20.44 5.54
CA GLN A 63 16.88 -20.08 6.95
C GLN A 63 17.77 -21.01 7.79
N THR A 64 17.69 -22.33 7.55
CA THR A 64 18.56 -23.29 8.26
C THR A 64 20.02 -23.24 7.82
N LEU A 65 20.29 -22.70 6.63
CA LEU A 65 21.64 -22.43 6.12
C LEU A 65 22.18 -21.07 6.60
N PHE A 66 21.38 -20.29 7.34
CA PHE A 66 21.69 -18.91 7.76
C PHE A 66 21.99 -17.96 6.60
N ASN A 67 21.38 -18.20 5.44
CA ASN A 67 21.50 -17.35 4.27
C ASN A 67 20.34 -16.35 4.22
N ALA A 68 20.43 -15.29 5.03
CA ALA A 68 19.40 -14.23 5.12
C ALA A 68 18.98 -13.61 3.77
N PRO A 69 19.89 -13.22 2.84
CA PRO A 69 19.46 -12.66 1.56
C PRO A 69 18.72 -13.70 0.69
N GLY A 70 19.18 -14.96 0.69
CA GLY A 70 18.53 -16.04 -0.04
C GLY A 70 17.13 -16.35 0.51
N GLU A 71 16.99 -16.36 1.83
CA GLU A 71 15.71 -16.52 2.52
C GLU A 71 14.73 -15.40 2.14
N ALA A 72 15.17 -14.14 2.21
CA ALA A 72 14.33 -12.99 1.88
C ALA A 72 13.86 -13.02 0.40
N LEU A 73 14.75 -13.35 -0.53
CA LEU A 73 14.39 -13.50 -1.95
C LEU A 73 13.40 -14.64 -2.18
N ALA A 74 13.62 -15.81 -1.57
CA ALA A 74 12.69 -16.93 -1.69
C ALA A 74 11.31 -16.63 -1.11
N LEU A 75 11.25 -15.90 0.02
CA LEU A 75 9.99 -15.46 0.63
C LEU A 75 9.24 -14.44 -0.24
N THR A 76 9.95 -13.47 -0.81
CA THR A 76 9.34 -12.46 -1.70
C THR A 76 8.82 -13.09 -3.00
N ASP A 77 9.57 -14.01 -3.59
CA ASP A 77 9.12 -14.76 -4.77
C ASP A 77 7.92 -15.65 -4.46
N ALA A 78 7.85 -16.27 -3.28
CA ALA A 78 6.67 -17.02 -2.84
C ALA A 78 5.45 -16.11 -2.69
N ALA A 79 5.63 -14.94 -2.05
CA ALA A 79 4.56 -13.99 -1.81
C ALA A 79 3.94 -13.47 -3.11
N ARG A 80 4.77 -13.11 -4.10
CA ARG A 80 4.33 -12.67 -5.43
C ARG A 80 3.51 -13.72 -6.17
N LEU A 81 3.92 -14.98 -6.10
CA LEU A 81 3.18 -16.08 -6.72
C LEU A 81 1.83 -16.31 -6.05
N PHE A 82 1.76 -16.21 -4.72
CA PHE A 82 0.48 -16.29 -4.00
C PHE A 82 -0.44 -15.13 -4.38
N LEU A 83 0.07 -13.88 -4.46
CA LEU A 83 -0.72 -12.74 -4.91
C LEU A 83 -1.22 -12.92 -6.34
N ALA A 84 -0.36 -13.37 -7.27
CA ALA A 84 -0.76 -13.64 -8.66
C ALA A 84 -1.86 -14.70 -8.73
N SER A 85 -1.73 -15.80 -7.97
CA SER A 85 -2.78 -16.83 -7.91
C SER A 85 -4.10 -16.32 -7.34
N GLU A 86 -4.06 -15.38 -6.40
CA GLU A 86 -5.25 -14.76 -5.84
C GLU A 86 -5.91 -13.79 -6.85
N GLN A 87 -5.10 -13.04 -7.60
CA GLN A 87 -5.59 -12.18 -8.68
C GLN A 87 -6.30 -13.00 -9.77
N GLU A 88 -5.75 -14.16 -10.15
CA GLU A 88 -6.39 -15.08 -11.09
C GLU A 88 -7.72 -15.63 -10.54
N ASN A 89 -7.75 -16.07 -9.28
CA ASN A 89 -8.98 -16.52 -8.64
C ASN A 89 -10.08 -15.44 -8.63
N ARG A 90 -9.69 -14.19 -8.37
CA ARG A 90 -10.60 -13.04 -8.39
C ARG A 90 -11.06 -12.67 -9.79
N ALA A 91 -10.19 -12.76 -10.78
CA ALA A 91 -10.55 -12.58 -12.18
C ALA A 91 -11.60 -13.61 -12.64
N LEU A 92 -11.52 -14.84 -12.12
CA LEU A 92 -12.50 -15.89 -12.33
C LEU A 92 -13.78 -15.73 -11.48
N GLN A 93 -13.82 -14.73 -10.58
CA GLN A 93 -14.90 -14.50 -9.61
C GLN A 93 -15.25 -15.75 -8.77
N ALA A 94 -14.25 -16.60 -8.53
CA ALA A 94 -14.44 -17.78 -7.71
C ALA A 94 -14.61 -17.37 -6.24
N PRO A 95 -15.68 -17.80 -5.55
CA PRO A 95 -15.82 -17.57 -4.11
C PRO A 95 -14.74 -18.37 -3.37
N GLY A 96 -13.71 -17.67 -2.88
CA GLY A 96 -12.61 -18.23 -2.11
C GLY A 96 -12.51 -17.60 -0.71
N PHE A 97 -11.85 -18.31 0.21
CA PHE A 97 -11.63 -17.85 1.59
C PHE A 97 -10.36 -16.98 1.75
N ASP A 98 -9.89 -16.32 0.69
CA ASP A 98 -8.65 -15.51 0.67
C ASP A 98 -7.40 -16.27 1.22
N GLU A 99 -7.34 -17.60 1.08
CA GLU A 99 -6.26 -18.41 1.68
C GLU A 99 -4.88 -18.05 1.10
N HIS A 100 -4.81 -17.83 -0.22
CA HIS A 100 -3.57 -17.43 -0.88
C HIS A 100 -3.18 -16.01 -0.50
N LEU A 101 -4.14 -15.11 -0.31
CA LEU A 101 -3.86 -13.77 0.19
C LEU A 101 -3.27 -13.79 1.61
N GLN A 102 -3.85 -14.56 2.53
CA GLN A 102 -3.32 -14.70 3.88
C GLN A 102 -1.92 -15.34 3.87
N ALA A 103 -1.68 -16.32 3.00
CA ALA A 103 -0.35 -16.88 2.79
C ALA A 103 0.65 -15.83 2.29
N ALA A 104 0.25 -14.99 1.33
CA ALA A 104 1.07 -13.90 0.81
C ALA A 104 1.41 -12.86 1.90
N LEU A 105 0.41 -12.41 2.67
CA LEU A 105 0.59 -11.45 3.77
C LEU A 105 1.60 -11.95 4.82
N ASN A 106 1.53 -13.24 5.15
CA ASN A 106 2.47 -13.87 6.06
C ASN A 106 3.88 -13.92 5.45
N CYS A 107 4.01 -14.30 4.17
CA CYS A 107 5.30 -14.34 3.48
C CYS A 107 5.96 -12.95 3.42
N TYR A 108 5.22 -11.90 3.06
CA TYR A 108 5.73 -10.52 3.11
C TYR A 108 6.12 -10.11 4.52
N SER A 109 5.30 -10.43 5.53
CA SER A 109 5.59 -10.10 6.92
C SER A 109 6.90 -10.73 7.42
N PHE A 110 7.20 -11.96 6.99
CA PHE A 110 8.49 -12.60 7.27
C PHE A 110 9.64 -11.96 6.47
N ALA A 111 9.45 -11.72 5.17
CA ALA A 111 10.48 -11.08 4.35
C ALA A 111 10.89 -9.69 4.90
N ILE A 112 9.90 -8.87 5.29
CA ILE A 112 10.14 -7.55 5.90
C ILE A 112 10.97 -7.68 7.18
N LYS A 113 10.69 -8.67 8.03
CA LYS A 113 11.47 -8.91 9.27
C LYS A 113 12.93 -9.24 8.94
N VAL A 114 13.16 -10.13 7.96
CA VAL A 114 14.52 -10.49 7.53
C VAL A 114 15.27 -9.26 6.99
N TYR A 115 14.64 -8.42 6.16
CA TYR A 115 15.30 -7.20 5.66
C TYR A 115 15.61 -6.18 6.75
N ILE A 116 14.79 -6.09 7.79
CA ILE A 116 15.07 -5.26 8.97
C ILE A 116 16.28 -5.81 9.74
N GLU A 117 16.34 -7.13 9.95
CA GLU A 117 17.49 -7.80 10.60
C GLU A 117 18.79 -7.63 9.80
N MET A 118 18.69 -7.53 8.47
CA MET A 118 19.81 -7.24 7.56
C MET A 118 20.22 -5.75 7.50
N ASN A 119 19.59 -4.86 8.27
CA ASN A 119 19.80 -3.41 8.24
C ASN A 119 19.53 -2.76 6.86
N GLN A 120 18.58 -3.30 6.08
CA GLN A 120 18.16 -2.74 4.79
C GLN A 120 16.70 -2.26 4.85
N PRO A 121 16.40 -1.14 5.56
CA PRO A 121 15.03 -0.67 5.75
C PRO A 121 14.36 -0.19 4.45
N VAL A 122 15.15 0.27 3.47
CA VAL A 122 14.64 0.68 2.14
C VAL A 122 14.01 -0.50 1.40
N MET A 123 14.63 -1.68 1.46
CA MET A 123 14.08 -2.90 0.85
C MET A 123 12.86 -3.41 1.62
N ALA A 124 12.87 -3.30 2.94
CA ALA A 124 11.69 -3.60 3.75
C ALA A 124 10.50 -2.69 3.39
N ALA A 125 10.76 -1.39 3.17
CA ALA A 125 9.74 -0.42 2.80
C ALA A 125 9.15 -0.65 1.41
N SER A 126 9.99 -1.00 0.42
CA SER A 126 9.52 -1.28 -0.94
C SER A 126 8.58 -2.48 -0.98
N LEU A 127 8.83 -3.51 -0.17
CA LEU A 127 7.94 -4.66 -0.03
C LEU A 127 6.60 -4.30 0.62
N SER A 128 6.60 -3.43 1.64
CA SER A 128 5.34 -2.93 2.21
C SER A 128 4.54 -2.07 1.24
N LEU A 129 5.21 -1.31 0.36
CA LEU A 129 4.54 -0.55 -0.71
C LEU A 129 3.94 -1.48 -1.77
N GLU A 130 4.70 -2.48 -2.23
CA GLU A 130 4.22 -3.48 -3.19
C GLU A 130 2.95 -4.17 -2.66
N LEU A 131 2.97 -4.56 -1.39
CA LEU A 131 1.81 -5.17 -0.73
C LEU A 131 0.63 -4.21 -0.60
N GLY A 132 0.86 -2.95 -0.21
CA GLY A 132 -0.18 -1.93 -0.12
C GLY A 132 -0.86 -1.68 -1.46
N ASN A 133 -0.08 -1.58 -2.53
CA ASN A 133 -0.60 -1.40 -3.89
C ASN A 133 -1.42 -2.61 -4.36
N ALA A 134 -0.94 -3.82 -4.11
CA ALA A 134 -1.69 -5.04 -4.42
C ALA A 134 -3.03 -5.10 -3.68
N LEU A 135 -3.07 -4.72 -2.40
CA LEU A 135 -4.31 -4.65 -1.61
C LEU A 135 -5.27 -3.57 -2.11
N LYS A 136 -4.75 -2.42 -2.57
CA LYS A 136 -5.54 -1.36 -3.19
C LYS A 136 -6.19 -1.83 -4.49
N GLU A 137 -5.43 -2.49 -5.37
CA GLU A 137 -5.94 -3.12 -6.61
C GLU A 137 -7.00 -4.21 -6.31
N MET A 138 -6.84 -4.91 -5.20
CA MET A 138 -7.76 -5.91 -4.67
C MET A 138 -9.03 -5.33 -4.00
N ASN A 139 -9.28 -4.01 -4.10
CA ASN A 139 -10.39 -3.31 -3.46
C ASN A 139 -10.45 -3.46 -1.92
N ARG A 140 -9.30 -3.63 -1.26
CA ARG A 140 -9.18 -3.67 0.22
C ARG A 140 -8.33 -2.50 0.75
N PRO A 141 -8.75 -1.25 0.53
CA PRO A 141 -7.96 -0.08 0.92
C PRO A 141 -7.77 0.03 2.45
N GLY A 142 -8.69 -0.49 3.27
CA GLY A 142 -8.59 -0.42 4.74
C GLY A 142 -7.40 -1.19 5.32
N GLU A 143 -7.09 -2.37 4.77
CA GLU A 143 -5.89 -3.13 5.18
C GLU A 143 -4.61 -2.52 4.62
N ALA A 144 -4.70 -1.91 3.43
CA ALA A 144 -3.56 -1.27 2.78
C ALA A 144 -2.99 -0.09 3.60
N VAL A 145 -3.84 0.66 4.33
CA VAL A 145 -3.45 1.78 5.19
C VAL A 145 -2.32 1.41 6.15
N VAL A 146 -2.42 0.26 6.83
CA VAL A 146 -1.41 -0.18 7.81
C VAL A 146 -0.07 -0.47 7.13
N HIS A 147 -0.10 -1.02 5.91
CA HIS A 147 1.11 -1.31 5.15
C HIS A 147 1.79 -0.05 4.62
N PHE A 148 1.01 0.94 4.15
CA PHE A 148 1.54 2.24 3.75
C PHE A 148 2.13 3.03 4.91
N GLN A 149 1.47 3.02 6.08
CA GLN A 149 2.01 3.63 7.29
C GLN A 149 3.37 3.02 7.67
N ARG A 150 3.45 1.67 7.66
CA ARG A 150 4.71 0.97 7.94
C ARG A 150 5.80 1.31 6.93
N ALA A 151 5.46 1.48 5.66
CA ALA A 151 6.41 1.90 4.63
C ALA A 151 6.98 3.31 4.92
N ALA A 152 6.11 4.25 5.32
CA ALA A 152 6.50 5.61 5.67
C ALA A 152 7.48 5.65 6.85
N GLU A 153 7.21 4.86 7.89
CA GLU A 153 8.07 4.75 9.08
C GLU A 153 9.47 4.20 8.75
N LEU A 154 9.55 3.24 7.81
CA LEU A 154 10.82 2.66 7.36
C LEU A 154 11.61 3.59 6.42
N GLN A 155 10.95 4.51 5.72
CA GLN A 155 11.55 5.45 4.76
C GLN A 155 11.98 6.79 5.36
N THR A 156 12.21 6.85 6.67
CA THR A 156 12.62 8.10 7.34
C THR A 156 13.90 8.72 6.77
N GLN A 157 14.77 7.94 6.13
CA GLN A 157 15.99 8.43 5.48
C GLN A 157 15.75 9.10 4.12
N THR A 158 14.66 8.74 3.43
CA THR A 158 14.29 9.24 2.09
C THR A 158 12.94 9.99 2.17
N PRO A 159 12.94 11.29 2.54
CA PRO A 159 11.71 12.03 2.85
C PRO A 159 10.73 12.15 1.68
N VAL A 160 11.24 12.10 0.44
CA VAL A 160 10.38 12.15 -0.75
C VAL A 160 9.57 10.85 -0.88
N GLU A 161 10.18 9.70 -0.62
CA GLU A 161 9.50 8.40 -0.69
C GLU A 161 8.50 8.25 0.45
N SER A 162 8.87 8.68 1.67
CA SER A 162 7.94 8.67 2.80
C SER A 162 6.69 9.52 2.53
N LEU A 163 6.84 10.70 1.92
CA LEU A 163 5.69 11.54 1.53
C LEU A 163 4.81 10.86 0.47
N LEU A 164 5.39 10.18 -0.50
CA LEU A 164 4.61 9.43 -1.50
C LEU A 164 3.84 8.27 -0.84
N SER A 165 4.44 7.57 0.12
CA SER A 165 3.75 6.50 0.86
C SER A 165 2.59 7.04 1.73
N LEU A 166 2.77 8.21 2.36
CA LEU A 166 1.71 8.89 3.11
C LEU A 166 0.58 9.38 2.18
N TRP A 167 0.91 9.80 0.96
CA TRP A 167 -0.10 10.15 -0.05
C TRP A 167 -0.98 8.95 -0.41
N GLU A 168 -0.38 7.80 -0.69
CA GLU A 168 -1.14 6.56 -0.96
C GLU A 168 -1.99 6.13 0.23
N MET A 169 -1.51 6.36 1.46
CA MET A 169 -2.30 6.14 2.67
C MET A 169 -3.51 7.09 2.74
N ALA A 170 -3.34 8.39 2.47
CA ALA A 170 -4.43 9.36 2.43
C ALA A 170 -5.48 9.00 1.37
N SER A 171 -5.02 8.59 0.18
CA SER A 171 -5.87 8.05 -0.88
C SER A 171 -6.72 6.86 -0.40
N CYS A 172 -6.09 5.89 0.28
CA CYS A 172 -6.81 4.74 0.84
C CYS A 172 -7.84 5.16 1.89
N LYS A 173 -7.53 6.12 2.77
CA LYS A 173 -8.48 6.63 3.79
C LYS A 173 -9.68 7.34 3.18
N ILE A 174 -9.47 8.11 2.10
CA ILE A 174 -10.56 8.74 1.33
C ILE A 174 -11.47 7.66 0.76
N LEU A 175 -10.91 6.59 0.18
CA LEU A 175 -11.69 5.47 -0.35
C LEU A 175 -12.48 4.72 0.73
N THR A 176 -11.94 4.59 1.95
CA THR A 176 -12.65 4.01 3.09
C THR A 176 -13.63 4.97 3.78
N ARG A 177 -13.77 6.21 3.28
CA ARG A 177 -14.59 7.28 3.86
C ARG A 177 -14.15 7.75 5.25
N ASP A 178 -12.91 7.48 5.64
CA ASP A 178 -12.31 8.01 6.86
C ASP A 178 -11.68 9.38 6.55
N TYR A 179 -12.54 10.40 6.39
CA TYR A 179 -12.12 11.74 6.00
C TYR A 179 -11.34 12.46 7.11
N ASP A 180 -11.68 12.23 8.38
CA ASP A 180 -10.93 12.77 9.53
C ASP A 180 -9.52 12.19 9.57
N GLY A 181 -9.40 10.87 9.39
CA GLY A 181 -8.11 10.20 9.30
C GLY A 181 -7.30 10.64 8.10
N ALA A 182 -7.94 10.98 6.97
CA ALA A 182 -7.27 11.53 5.79
C ALA A 182 -6.74 12.96 6.03
N LEU A 183 -7.52 13.82 6.70
CA LEU A 183 -7.10 15.17 7.09
C LEU A 183 -5.87 15.17 8.00
N ALA A 184 -5.83 14.25 8.98
CA ALA A 184 -4.68 14.11 9.88
C ALA A 184 -3.40 13.78 9.10
N VAL A 185 -3.48 12.83 8.16
CA VAL A 185 -2.34 12.40 7.33
C VAL A 185 -1.86 13.53 6.42
N LEU A 186 -2.78 14.25 5.77
CA LEU A 186 -2.41 15.38 4.91
C LEU A 186 -1.75 16.52 5.69
N SER A 187 -2.11 16.70 6.97
CA SER A 187 -1.48 17.70 7.85
C SER A 187 -0.07 17.27 8.25
N GLU A 188 0.09 15.99 8.64
CA GLU A 188 1.41 15.40 8.91
C GLU A 188 2.35 15.52 7.69
N MET A 189 1.84 15.26 6.49
CA MET A 189 2.59 15.45 5.24
C MET A 189 3.06 16.90 5.07
N GLN A 190 2.24 17.89 5.39
CA GLN A 190 2.63 19.29 5.28
C GLN A 190 3.73 19.66 6.28
N ILE A 191 3.59 19.22 7.54
CA ILE A 191 4.60 19.43 8.59
C ILE A 191 5.93 18.80 8.16
N MET A 192 5.89 17.55 7.68
CA MET A 192 7.08 16.85 7.18
C MET A 192 7.75 17.58 6.01
N CYS A 193 6.96 18.16 5.08
CA CYS A 193 7.49 18.98 3.99
C CYS A 193 8.14 20.28 4.49
N GLN A 194 7.62 20.90 5.54
CA GLN A 194 8.18 22.13 6.11
C GLN A 194 9.48 21.86 6.88
N GLU A 195 9.54 20.76 7.63
CA GLU A 195 10.70 20.37 8.42
C GLU A 195 11.87 19.85 7.56
N ARG A 196 11.56 19.07 6.52
CA ARG A 196 12.56 18.37 5.69
C ARG A 196 12.81 19.02 4.33
N GLY A 197 11.96 19.96 3.92
CA GLY A 197 12.11 20.69 2.68
C GLY A 197 13.32 21.62 2.71
N LEU A 198 13.97 21.77 1.56
CA LEU A 198 15.03 22.77 1.39
C LEU A 198 14.41 24.17 1.47
N GLN A 199 14.67 24.85 2.59
CA GLN A 199 14.26 26.24 2.79
C GLN A 199 15.31 27.18 2.20
N LEU A 200 14.88 28.15 1.40
CA LEU A 200 15.73 29.29 1.05
C LEU A 200 15.90 30.17 2.30
N PRO A 201 17.11 30.68 2.60
CA PRO A 201 17.29 31.59 3.71
C PRO A 201 16.44 32.86 3.51
N GLY A 202 15.46 33.06 4.39
CA GLY A 202 14.54 34.20 4.37
C GLY A 202 13.10 33.91 3.92
N THR A 203 12.78 32.69 3.47
CA THR A 203 11.41 32.29 3.11
C THR A 203 11.10 30.89 3.63
N ASN A 204 10.03 30.72 4.41
CA ASN A 204 9.54 29.43 4.92
C ASN A 204 8.89 28.55 3.82
N THR A 205 9.14 28.83 2.54
CA THR A 205 8.61 28.08 1.40
C THR A 205 9.64 27.04 0.95
N PRO A 206 9.32 25.74 1.01
CA PRO A 206 10.21 24.71 0.51
C PRO A 206 10.32 24.81 -1.02
N VAL A 207 11.43 24.34 -1.59
CA VAL A 207 11.70 24.46 -3.04
C VAL A 207 11.75 23.08 -3.68
N GLY A 208 11.25 22.96 -4.93
CA GLY A 208 11.34 21.76 -5.76
C GLY A 208 10.15 20.82 -5.58
N ALA A 209 10.39 19.50 -5.62
CA ALA A 209 9.34 18.47 -5.57
C ALA A 209 8.40 18.58 -4.35
N PHE A 210 8.88 19.17 -3.25
CA PHE A 210 8.05 19.43 -2.07
C PHE A 210 6.94 20.46 -2.33
N MET A 211 7.13 21.43 -3.24
CA MET A 211 6.08 22.40 -3.59
C MET A 211 4.90 21.73 -4.27
N ASP A 212 5.17 20.82 -5.20
CA ASP A 212 4.12 20.10 -5.91
C ASP A 212 3.32 19.21 -4.95
N ILE A 213 4.00 18.58 -3.99
CA ILE A 213 3.36 17.77 -2.94
C ILE A 213 2.50 18.66 -2.03
N ILE A 214 3.01 19.81 -1.58
CA ILE A 214 2.25 20.74 -0.73
C ILE A 214 1.02 21.27 -1.46
N ALA A 215 1.15 21.67 -2.72
CA ALA A 215 0.03 22.15 -3.52
C ALA A 215 -1.08 21.09 -3.61
N LYS A 216 -0.72 19.82 -3.84
CA LYS A 216 -1.68 18.70 -3.84
C LYS A 216 -2.33 18.47 -2.47
N CYS A 217 -1.56 18.56 -1.39
CA CYS A 217 -2.06 18.44 -0.02
C CYS A 217 -3.02 19.59 0.34
N GLU A 218 -2.68 20.82 -0.03
CA GLU A 218 -3.51 22.01 0.24
C GLU A 218 -4.87 21.91 -0.46
N ILE A 219 -4.89 21.56 -1.76
CA ILE A 219 -6.13 21.38 -2.52
C ILE A 219 -7.00 20.30 -1.88
N SER A 220 -6.42 19.14 -1.59
CA SER A 220 -7.16 18.00 -1.04
C SER A 220 -7.70 18.30 0.36
N ARG A 221 -6.94 19.03 1.18
CA ARG A 221 -7.37 19.48 2.51
C ARG A 221 -8.51 20.48 2.45
N VAL A 222 -8.46 21.46 1.55
CA VAL A 222 -9.57 22.42 1.37
C VAL A 222 -10.84 21.69 0.96
N LEU A 223 -10.76 20.74 0.03
CA LEU A 223 -11.91 19.91 -0.37
C LEU A 223 -12.48 19.10 0.81
N LEU A 224 -11.62 18.48 1.63
CA LEU A 224 -12.04 17.72 2.80
C LEU A 224 -12.64 18.62 3.91
N LEU A 225 -12.09 19.81 4.14
CA LEU A 225 -12.65 20.76 5.11
C LEU A 225 -14.02 21.29 4.67
N MET A 226 -14.23 21.47 3.35
CA MET A 226 -15.54 21.82 2.80
C MET A 226 -16.57 20.69 2.90
N LEU A 227 -16.11 19.43 2.90
CA LEU A 227 -16.96 18.25 3.06
C LEU A 227 -17.36 18.06 4.54
N LEU A 228 -16.37 18.10 5.45
CA LEU A 228 -16.58 17.77 6.85
C LEU A 228 -17.24 18.89 7.66
N GLU A 229 -17.10 20.15 7.23
CA GLU A 229 -17.51 21.35 7.98
C GLU A 229 -17.29 21.22 9.50
N PRO A 230 -16.03 20.95 9.95
CA PRO A 230 -15.78 20.60 11.33
C PRO A 230 -16.14 21.77 12.26
N PRO A 231 -16.75 21.50 13.44
CA PRO A 231 -17.06 22.55 14.40
C PRO A 231 -15.77 23.24 14.87
N PRO A 232 -15.81 24.54 15.20
CA PRO A 232 -14.61 25.35 15.47
C PRO A 232 -13.76 24.84 16.64
N GLN A 233 -14.31 23.99 17.51
CA GLN A 233 -13.60 23.37 18.63
C GLN A 233 -12.63 22.25 18.22
N LYS A 234 -12.85 21.60 17.07
CA LYS A 234 -11.98 20.51 16.55
C LYS A 234 -11.02 21.00 15.47
N LEU A 235 -11.03 22.30 15.19
CA LEU A 235 -10.33 22.88 14.07
C LEU A 235 -8.89 23.18 14.48
N LEU A 236 -7.94 22.39 13.96
CA LEU A 236 -6.51 22.63 14.17
C LEU A 236 -6.13 24.02 13.62
N PRO A 237 -5.17 24.73 14.23
CA PRO A 237 -4.79 26.08 13.82
C PRO A 237 -4.32 26.15 12.36
N GLU A 238 -3.71 25.07 11.84
CA GLU A 238 -3.31 24.96 10.44
C GLU A 238 -4.53 24.94 9.49
N HIS A 239 -5.62 24.28 9.90
CA HIS A 239 -6.87 24.26 9.14
C HIS A 239 -7.50 25.66 9.11
N ALA A 240 -7.45 26.39 10.22
CA ALA A 240 -7.97 27.76 10.31
C ALA A 240 -7.25 28.68 9.33
N GLN A 241 -5.91 28.64 9.35
CA GLN A 241 -5.08 29.44 8.45
C GLN A 241 -5.36 29.15 6.98
N THR A 242 -5.59 27.88 6.63
CA THR A 242 -5.94 27.53 5.24
C THR A 242 -7.31 28.02 4.84
N LEU A 243 -8.31 27.90 5.71
CA LEU A 243 -9.64 28.43 5.43
C LEU A 243 -9.60 29.94 5.33
N GLU A 244 -8.93 30.66 6.23
CA GLU A 244 -8.76 32.12 6.16
C GLU A 244 -8.10 32.58 4.86
N ARG A 245 -7.10 31.84 4.36
CA ARG A 245 -6.43 32.15 3.09
C ARG A 245 -7.38 32.04 1.89
N TYR A 246 -8.32 31.09 1.91
CA TYR A 246 -9.24 30.85 0.79
C TYR A 246 -10.66 31.40 1.00
N ALA A 247 -10.99 31.90 2.19
CA ALA A 247 -12.32 32.44 2.54
C ALA A 247 -12.59 33.85 1.99
N TRP A 248 -11.75 34.38 1.09
CA TRP A 248 -11.83 35.81 0.73
C TRP A 248 -12.96 36.19 -0.24
N GLU A 249 -13.82 35.26 -0.66
CA GLU A 249 -15.09 35.62 -1.32
C GLU A 249 -16.23 34.82 -0.70
N SER A 250 -17.01 35.47 0.17
CA SER A 250 -18.31 34.98 0.63
C SER A 250 -19.23 34.82 -0.60
N PHE A 251 -19.45 33.59 -1.04
CA PHE A 251 -20.36 33.30 -2.14
C PHE A 251 -21.81 33.52 -1.69
N ASP A 252 -22.42 34.58 -2.21
CA ASP A 252 -23.84 34.87 -2.05
C ASP A 252 -24.73 33.68 -2.47
N SER A 253 -25.88 33.60 -1.79
CA SER A 253 -26.89 32.53 -1.69
C SER A 253 -27.60 32.08 -2.98
N HIS A 254 -26.95 32.14 -4.15
CA HIS A 254 -27.43 31.67 -5.46
C HIS A 254 -26.42 30.69 -6.11
N SER A 255 -25.97 29.70 -5.35
CA SER A 255 -24.77 28.89 -5.63
C SER A 255 -24.98 27.54 -6.34
N GLN A 256 -26.22 27.05 -6.50
CA GLN A 256 -26.45 25.72 -7.10
C GLN A 256 -25.97 25.61 -8.56
N GLY A 257 -26.16 26.67 -9.38
CA GLY A 257 -25.68 26.70 -10.77
C GLY A 257 -24.16 26.91 -10.93
N LYS A 258 -23.49 27.47 -9.91
CA LYS A 258 -22.05 27.76 -9.95
C LYS A 258 -21.21 26.53 -9.59
N CYS A 259 -21.70 25.66 -8.69
CA CYS A 259 -20.98 24.44 -8.29
C CYS A 259 -20.77 23.46 -9.46
N VAL A 260 -21.79 23.25 -10.31
CA VAL A 260 -21.69 22.35 -11.48
C VAL A 260 -20.73 22.91 -12.54
N ALA A 261 -20.70 24.23 -12.73
CA ALA A 261 -19.75 24.89 -13.60
C ALA A 261 -18.31 24.76 -13.08
N LEU A 262 -18.10 24.90 -11.76
CA LEU A 262 -16.80 24.72 -11.11
C LEU A 262 -16.26 23.28 -11.25
N VAL A 263 -17.12 22.26 -11.15
CA VAL A 263 -16.73 20.87 -11.45
C VAL A 263 -16.22 20.73 -12.87
N THR A 264 -16.97 21.27 -13.84
CA THR A 264 -16.62 21.16 -15.26
C THR A 264 -15.30 21.88 -15.60
N ILE A 265 -15.06 23.03 -14.98
CA ILE A 265 -13.85 23.83 -15.19
C ILE A 265 -12.63 23.21 -14.50
N ASN A 266 -12.79 22.63 -13.31
CA ASN A 266 -11.69 22.08 -12.53
C ASN A 266 -11.38 20.60 -12.82
N TRP A 267 -12.29 19.88 -13.48
CA TRP A 267 -12.11 18.46 -13.82
C TRP A 267 -10.76 18.11 -14.50
N PRO A 268 -10.26 18.87 -15.51
CA PRO A 268 -8.96 18.56 -16.13
C PRO A 268 -7.75 18.98 -15.28
N LEU A 269 -7.95 19.78 -14.24
CA LEU A 269 -6.87 20.34 -13.41
C LEU A 269 -6.63 19.52 -12.14
N LEU A 270 -7.61 18.72 -11.72
CA LEU A 270 -7.57 17.94 -10.48
C LEU A 270 -7.25 16.46 -10.75
N THR A 271 -6.63 15.80 -9.78
CA THR A 271 -6.44 14.34 -9.82
C THR A 271 -7.77 13.61 -9.68
N ALA A 272 -7.83 12.33 -10.07
CA ALA A 272 -9.05 11.51 -9.95
C ALA A 272 -9.61 11.49 -8.51
N GLU A 273 -8.72 11.49 -7.51
CA GLU A 273 -9.08 11.51 -6.08
C GLU A 273 -9.66 12.87 -5.66
N GLN A 274 -9.06 13.97 -6.13
CA GLN A 274 -9.57 15.31 -5.88
C GLN A 274 -10.91 15.53 -6.59
N ASN A 275 -11.09 14.99 -7.79
CA ASN A 275 -12.36 14.98 -8.50
C ASN A 275 -13.43 14.18 -7.75
N HIS A 276 -13.06 13.05 -7.13
CA HIS A 276 -13.97 12.29 -6.28
C HIS A 276 -14.43 13.10 -5.06
N LEU A 277 -13.50 13.75 -4.36
CA LEU A 277 -13.82 14.64 -3.23
C LEU A 277 -14.69 15.81 -3.66
N LEU A 278 -14.38 16.46 -4.79
CA LEU A 278 -15.17 17.56 -5.31
C LEU A 278 -16.60 17.12 -5.65
N HIS A 279 -16.76 15.93 -6.24
CA HIS A 279 -18.07 15.35 -6.52
C HIS A 279 -18.87 15.14 -5.22
N LEU A 280 -18.24 14.60 -4.17
CA LEU A 280 -18.89 14.41 -2.86
C LEU A 280 -19.32 15.74 -2.24
N VAL A 281 -18.45 16.75 -2.26
CA VAL A 281 -18.77 18.11 -1.77
C VAL A 281 -19.99 18.69 -2.51
N VAL A 282 -20.01 18.57 -3.84
CA VAL A 282 -21.13 19.06 -4.65
C VAL A 282 -22.41 18.29 -4.34
N GLN A 283 -22.33 16.98 -4.16
CA GLN A 283 -23.48 16.15 -3.79
C GLN A 283 -24.06 16.56 -2.44
N GLU A 284 -23.24 16.79 -1.41
CA GLU A 284 -23.72 17.24 -0.10
C GLU A 284 -24.31 18.65 -0.13
N ARG A 285 -23.81 19.54 -1.00
CA ARG A 285 -24.35 20.89 -1.18
C ARG A 285 -25.70 20.92 -1.93
N ILE A 286 -25.93 19.98 -2.86
CA ILE A 286 -27.18 19.88 -3.62
C ILE A 286 -28.24 19.09 -2.84
N THR A 287 -27.84 18.01 -2.20
CA THR A 287 -28.68 17.13 -1.38
C THR A 287 -27.99 16.87 -0.04
N PRO A 288 -28.21 17.73 0.98
CA PRO A 288 -27.61 17.51 2.29
C PRO A 288 -28.18 16.23 2.89
N SER A 289 -27.30 15.29 3.19
CA SER A 289 -27.57 13.98 3.79
C SER A 289 -28.25 14.03 5.18
N GLY A 290 -28.53 15.24 5.69
CA GLY A 290 -29.29 15.50 6.93
C GLY A 290 -30.74 15.96 6.75
N GLN A 291 -31.29 16.01 5.53
CA GLN A 291 -32.74 16.24 5.32
C GLN A 291 -33.41 14.95 4.82
N GLY A 292 -33.68 14.01 5.73
CA GLY A 292 -34.38 12.78 5.38
C GLY A 292 -34.40 11.70 6.46
N VAL A 293 -34.90 12.06 7.66
CA VAL A 293 -35.76 11.36 8.65
C VAL A 293 -35.51 11.98 10.03
#